data_AF-A0A256YEX2-F1
#
_entry.id   AF-A0A256YEX2-F1
#
_cell.length_a   1.000
_cell.length_b   1.000
_cell.length_c   1.000
_cell.angle_alpha   90.00
_cell.angle_beta   90.00
_cell.angle_gamma   90.00
#
_symmetry.space_group_name_H-M   'P 1'
#
loop_
_entity.id
_entity.type
_entity.pdbx_description
1 polymer ?
#
loop_
_entity_poly.entity_id
_entity_poly.type
_entity_poly.pdbx_seq_one_letter_code
_entity_poly.pdbx_strand_id
1 'polypeptide(L)'
;MSGDQLEGEEKTGEIAFALAETAERDARRYFESRRKKKILIFGSEEKIDQITERYTPLGRFRVIRKEETKTGLVFKDKTFVKKENTFYVDLAHLELFYVRKGILSKASGIERSDILQILGDLPKEARDLLLDLMEFGSVTYEQLCNDLDEKQRILLMQRGLIESYTSRSEELMNLTSEGASYGYPRERVYVRSKVHIPKFEDRCYKLSSFLREGSINESCPKDSIEFSPEETSELLEELFLGEVVFEGIIYMPYYLCRYLSGTGKSMSERYDVYFPLQFL
;
A
#
# COMPACT_ATOMS: atom_id res chain seq x y z
N MET A 1 51.68 -11.35 31.34
CA MET A 1 50.72 -10.28 31.66
C MET A 1 50.03 -9.93 30.35
N SER A 2 49.11 -10.77 29.86
CA SER A 2 47.64 -10.72 30.07
C SER A 2 47.02 -9.39 29.69
N GLY A 3 46.19 -9.41 28.64
CA GLY A 3 45.24 -8.32 28.37
C GLY A 3 44.68 -8.22 26.95
N ASP A 4 44.51 -9.31 26.19
CA ASP A 4 43.58 -9.29 25.05
C ASP A 4 42.16 -9.24 25.61
N GLN A 5 41.48 -8.12 25.45
CA GLN A 5 40.03 -8.02 25.62
C GLN A 5 39.40 -8.12 24.24
N LEU A 6 38.79 -9.29 24.01
CA LEU A 6 37.86 -9.55 22.92
C LEU A 6 36.64 -8.63 23.09
N GLU A 7 36.49 -7.66 22.20
CA GLU A 7 35.20 -7.04 21.94
C GLU A 7 34.29 -8.11 21.32
N GLY A 8 33.24 -8.47 22.05
CA GLY A 8 32.19 -9.33 21.54
C GLY A 8 31.39 -8.58 20.49
N GLU A 9 31.48 -9.02 19.24
CA GLU A 9 30.50 -8.69 18.22
C GLU A 9 29.11 -9.14 18.71
N GLU A 10 28.26 -8.19 19.10
CA GLU A 10 26.82 -8.44 19.17
C GLU A 10 26.37 -8.86 17.78
N LYS A 11 26.11 -10.17 17.60
CA LYS A 11 25.35 -10.66 16.46
C LYS A 11 23.97 -10.04 16.56
N THR A 12 23.77 -8.89 15.94
CA THR A 12 22.45 -8.36 15.59
C THR A 12 21.82 -9.35 14.62
N GLY A 13 21.15 -10.36 15.18
CA GLY A 13 20.39 -11.33 14.40
C GLY A 13 19.33 -10.61 13.59
N GLU A 14 19.07 -11.10 12.39
CA GLU A 14 18.00 -10.57 11.56
C GLU A 14 16.64 -10.73 12.25
N ILE A 15 15.82 -9.69 12.18
CA ILE A 15 14.52 -9.61 12.87
C ILE A 15 13.40 -9.91 11.87
N ALA A 16 12.37 -10.59 12.33
CA ALA A 16 11.11 -10.75 11.60
C ALA A 16 9.91 -10.35 12.45
N PHE A 17 8.76 -10.12 11.82
CA PHE A 17 7.50 -10.16 12.55
C PHE A 17 7.17 -11.60 12.98
N ALA A 18 6.52 -11.76 14.12
CA ALA A 18 6.20 -13.06 14.70
C ALA A 18 4.97 -13.69 14.04
N LEU A 19 5.07 -14.98 13.73
CA LEU A 19 3.94 -15.81 13.37
C LEU A 19 3.07 -16.11 14.61
N ALA A 20 1.75 -16.23 14.40
CA ALA A 20 0.87 -16.76 15.43
C ALA A 20 1.20 -18.24 15.72
N GLU A 21 0.97 -18.72 16.95
CA GLU A 21 1.19 -20.14 17.30
C GLU A 21 0.36 -21.10 16.44
N THR A 22 -0.77 -20.62 15.89
CA THR A 22 -1.66 -21.37 15.01
C THR A 22 -1.37 -21.19 13.51
N ALA A 23 -0.29 -20.50 13.15
CA ALA A 23 -0.03 -20.00 11.81
C ALA A 23 -0.11 -21.06 10.70
N GLU A 24 0.58 -22.17 10.86
CA GLU A 24 0.59 -23.27 9.87
C GLU A 24 -0.83 -23.85 9.67
N ARG A 25 -1.56 -24.06 10.77
CA ARG A 25 -2.92 -24.59 10.75
C ARG A 25 -3.89 -23.62 10.08
N ASP A 26 -3.77 -22.34 10.40
CA ASP A 26 -4.62 -21.30 9.83
C ASP A 26 -4.31 -21.07 8.35
N ALA A 27 -3.04 -21.16 7.94
CA ALA A 27 -2.63 -21.11 6.55
C ALA A 27 -3.26 -22.25 5.74
N ARG A 28 -3.14 -23.50 6.23
CA ARG A 28 -3.77 -24.65 5.59
C ARG A 28 -5.30 -24.47 5.46
N ARG A 29 -5.96 -24.04 6.54
CA ARG A 29 -7.41 -23.77 6.53
C ARG A 29 -7.79 -22.67 5.53
N TYR A 30 -7.01 -21.60 5.48
CA TYR A 30 -7.21 -20.48 4.55
C TYR A 30 -7.17 -20.98 3.09
N PHE A 31 -6.09 -21.68 2.70
CA PHE A 31 -5.91 -22.17 1.33
C PHE A 31 -6.95 -23.22 0.91
N GLU A 32 -7.33 -24.11 1.83
CA GLU A 32 -8.40 -25.09 1.58
C GLU A 32 -9.78 -24.42 1.42
N SER A 33 -10.07 -23.38 2.21
CA SER A 33 -11.35 -22.67 2.14
C SER A 33 -11.54 -21.89 0.84
N ARG A 34 -10.46 -21.27 0.32
CA ARG A 34 -10.49 -20.59 -0.99
C ARG A 34 -10.75 -21.57 -2.14
N ARG A 35 -10.17 -22.77 -2.07
CA ARG A 35 -10.46 -23.86 -3.03
C ARG A 35 -11.94 -24.22 -3.06
N LYS A 36 -12.55 -24.44 -1.89
CA LYS A 36 -13.99 -24.80 -1.78
C LYS A 36 -14.90 -23.74 -2.41
N LYS A 37 -14.61 -22.45 -2.19
CA LYS A 37 -15.37 -21.35 -2.81
C LYS A 37 -15.24 -21.35 -4.34
N LYS A 38 -14.07 -21.65 -4.88
CA LYS A 38 -13.84 -21.70 -6.34
C LYS A 38 -14.50 -22.88 -7.03
N ILE A 39 -14.44 -24.09 -6.44
CA ILE A 39 -15.10 -25.28 -6.99
C ILE A 39 -16.60 -25.01 -7.20
N LEU A 40 -17.21 -24.25 -6.29
CA LEU A 40 -18.61 -23.85 -6.38
C LEU A 40 -18.92 -22.92 -7.58
N ILE A 41 -17.92 -22.20 -8.12
CA ILE A 41 -18.11 -21.13 -9.12
C ILE A 41 -17.53 -21.48 -10.50
N PHE A 42 -16.38 -22.17 -10.58
CA PHE A 42 -15.60 -22.29 -11.83
C PHE A 42 -15.24 -23.73 -12.28
N GLY A 43 -15.71 -24.77 -11.58
CA GLY A 43 -15.72 -26.15 -12.11
C GLY A 43 -14.37 -26.85 -12.35
N SER A 44 -13.20 -26.22 -12.17
CA SER A 44 -11.90 -26.88 -12.25
C SER A 44 -11.38 -27.34 -10.88
N GLU A 45 -10.96 -28.60 -10.76
CA GLU A 45 -10.29 -29.12 -9.55
C GLU A 45 -8.83 -28.65 -9.51
N GLU A 46 -8.59 -27.45 -8.95
CA GLU A 46 -7.24 -27.06 -8.49
C GLU A 46 -6.87 -27.92 -7.25
N LYS A 47 -5.70 -28.55 -7.24
CA LYS A 47 -5.17 -29.27 -6.05
C LYS A 47 -4.05 -28.45 -5.42
N ILE A 48 -4.03 -28.42 -4.08
CA ILE A 48 -2.88 -27.91 -3.34
C ILE A 48 -1.76 -28.92 -3.53
N ASP A 49 -0.66 -28.45 -4.11
CA ASP A 49 0.52 -29.25 -4.31
C ASP A 49 1.51 -29.04 -3.16
N GLN A 50 1.81 -27.79 -2.83
CA GLN A 50 2.74 -27.44 -1.77
C GLN A 50 2.31 -26.17 -1.02
N ILE A 51 2.55 -26.14 0.29
CA ILE A 51 2.50 -24.93 1.11
C ILE A 51 3.89 -24.77 1.73
N THR A 52 4.53 -23.62 1.51
CA THR A 52 5.87 -23.31 2.05
C THR A 52 5.85 -22.03 2.86
N GLU A 53 6.56 -22.02 3.98
CA GLU A 53 6.88 -20.80 4.72
C GLU A 53 8.04 -20.07 4.05
N ARG A 54 7.92 -18.75 3.92
CA ARG A 54 8.91 -17.85 3.31
C ARG A 54 8.95 -16.52 4.05
N TYR A 55 9.97 -15.72 3.76
CA TYR A 55 10.14 -14.38 4.32
C TYR A 55 10.30 -13.35 3.20
N THR A 56 9.48 -12.30 3.19
CA THR A 56 9.68 -11.14 2.30
C THR A 56 10.47 -10.05 3.03
N PRO A 57 11.50 -9.44 2.41
CA PRO A 57 12.27 -8.36 3.01
C PRO A 57 11.48 -7.05 3.01
N LEU A 58 11.13 -6.54 4.20
CA LEU A 58 10.50 -5.23 4.33
C LEU A 58 11.54 -4.17 4.70
N GLY A 59 11.67 -3.16 3.84
CA GLY A 59 12.37 -1.94 4.20
C GLY A 59 11.54 -1.11 5.17
N ARG A 60 12.16 -0.72 6.29
CA ARG A 60 11.56 0.15 7.29
C ARG A 60 12.00 1.59 7.03
N PHE A 61 11.06 2.45 6.69
CA PHE A 61 11.31 3.84 6.32
C PHE A 61 10.60 4.79 7.29
N ARG A 62 11.34 5.72 7.87
CA ARG A 62 10.75 6.84 8.62
C ARG A 62 10.64 8.05 7.71
N VAL A 63 9.42 8.54 7.52
CA VAL A 63 9.15 9.71 6.69
C VAL A 63 8.78 10.89 7.59
N ILE A 64 9.37 12.03 7.30
CA ILE A 64 9.30 13.25 8.09
C ILE A 64 8.71 14.36 7.23
N ARG A 65 7.49 14.79 7.54
CA ARG A 65 6.80 15.90 6.88
C ARG A 65 6.89 17.17 7.73
N LYS A 66 7.27 18.29 7.12
CA LYS A 66 7.26 19.62 7.74
C LYS A 66 6.01 20.37 7.27
N GLU A 67 5.11 20.70 8.17
CA GLU A 67 3.89 21.43 7.85
C GLU A 67 3.93 22.85 8.42
N GLU A 68 3.63 23.84 7.58
CA GLU A 68 3.45 25.22 8.03
C GLU A 68 2.07 25.36 8.68
N THR A 69 2.05 25.63 9.98
CA THR A 69 0.82 25.97 10.70
C THR A 69 0.76 27.48 10.92
N LYS A 70 -0.38 28.08 10.54
CA LYS A 70 -0.69 29.46 10.88
C LYS A 70 -1.37 29.46 12.24
N THR A 71 -0.64 29.84 13.29
CA THR A 71 -1.22 30.01 14.63
C THR A 71 -1.52 31.50 14.88
N GLY A 72 -2.79 31.83 15.13
CA GLY A 72 -3.22 33.15 15.62
C GLY A 72 -3.98 34.05 14.62
N LEU A 73 -5.05 34.67 15.10
CA LEU A 73 -5.86 35.67 14.38
C LEU A 73 -5.19 37.06 14.28
N VAL A 74 -4.07 37.30 15.00
CA VAL A 74 -3.51 38.65 15.19
C VAL A 74 -1.99 38.75 14.94
N PHE A 75 -1.23 37.64 14.97
CA PHE A 75 0.21 37.65 14.67
C PHE A 75 0.58 36.52 13.71
N LYS A 76 1.25 36.86 12.60
CA LYS A 76 1.72 35.91 11.57
C LYS A 76 3.06 35.29 11.97
N ASP A 77 3.09 34.59 13.10
CA ASP A 77 4.24 33.74 13.38
C ASP A 77 4.05 32.41 12.64
N LYS A 78 4.97 32.12 11.72
CA LYS A 78 4.99 30.85 10.98
C LYS A 78 5.59 29.79 11.91
N THR A 79 4.75 28.89 12.42
CA THR A 79 5.21 27.74 13.19
C THR A 79 5.26 26.51 12.31
N PHE A 80 6.41 25.84 12.24
CA PHE A 80 6.55 24.57 11.53
C PHE A 80 6.29 23.42 12.50
N VAL A 81 5.30 22.59 12.20
CA VAL A 81 5.04 21.35 12.94
C VAL A 81 5.69 20.20 12.16
N LYS A 82 6.57 19.47 12.83
CA LYS A 82 7.19 18.26 12.29
C LYS A 82 6.26 17.08 12.60
N LYS A 83 5.81 16.37 11.57
CA LYS A 83 5.08 15.11 11.67
C LYS A 83 5.96 13.98 11.15
N GLU A 84 5.90 12.83 11.80
CA GLU A 84 6.67 11.65 11.40
C GLU A 84 5.80 10.39 11.46
N ASN A 85 6.05 9.46 10.54
CA ASN A 85 5.45 8.14 10.56
C ASN A 85 6.45 7.11 10.01
N THR A 86 6.22 5.84 10.31
CA THR A 86 7.06 4.71 9.88
C THR A 86 6.27 3.84 8.92
N PHE A 87 6.84 3.59 7.75
CA PHE A 87 6.28 2.83 6.65
C PHE A 87 7.12 1.58 6.43
N TYR A 88 6.45 0.51 5.99
CA TYR A 88 7.09 -0.76 5.68
C TYR A 88 6.77 -1.10 4.22
N VAL A 89 7.81 -1.30 3.42
CA VAL A 89 7.69 -1.58 1.98
C VAL A 89 8.36 -2.90 1.68
N ASP A 90 7.67 -3.79 0.98
CA ASP A 90 8.26 -5.02 0.44
C ASP A 90 9.28 -4.64 -0.64
N LEU A 91 10.55 -4.98 -0.42
CA LEU A 91 11.64 -4.65 -1.33
C LEU A 91 11.82 -5.69 -2.47
N ALA A 92 11.08 -6.79 -2.45
CA ALA A 92 11.00 -7.74 -3.56
C ALA A 92 9.94 -7.32 -4.59
N HIS A 93 8.86 -6.68 -4.15
CA HIS A 93 7.72 -6.33 -5.01
C HIS A 93 7.34 -4.85 -4.99
N LEU A 94 8.01 -3.99 -4.21
CA LEU A 94 7.69 -2.57 -4.07
C LEU A 94 6.23 -2.32 -3.62
N GLU A 95 5.71 -3.18 -2.73
CA GLU A 95 4.36 -3.06 -2.16
C GLU A 95 4.41 -2.35 -0.80
N LEU A 96 3.55 -1.35 -0.60
CA LEU A 96 3.40 -0.62 0.66
C LEU A 96 2.44 -1.36 1.62
N PHE A 97 2.91 -1.67 2.82
CA PHE A 97 2.14 -2.42 3.82
C PHE A 97 1.45 -1.48 4.82
N TYR A 98 0.21 -1.81 5.17
CA TYR A 98 -0.53 -1.14 6.25
C TYR A 98 -1.58 -2.06 6.88
N VAL A 99 -1.98 -1.77 8.11
CA VAL A 99 -3.02 -2.51 8.81
C VAL A 99 -4.39 -1.89 8.55
N ARG A 100 -5.27 -2.64 7.90
CA ARG A 100 -6.68 -2.26 7.83
C ARG A 100 -7.40 -2.69 9.09
N LYS A 101 -7.91 -1.72 9.84
CA LYS A 101 -8.83 -1.99 10.96
C LYS A 101 -10.14 -2.54 10.41
N GLY A 102 -10.57 -3.68 10.93
CA GLY A 102 -11.87 -4.25 10.59
C GLY A 102 -13.02 -3.35 11.06
N ILE A 103 -14.09 -3.32 10.27
CA ILE A 103 -15.38 -2.70 10.64
C ILE A 103 -16.38 -3.85 10.77
N LEU A 104 -17.16 -3.87 11.87
CA LEU A 104 -18.21 -4.87 12.17
C LEU A 104 -17.80 -6.33 11.88
N SER A 105 -17.26 -7.01 12.90
CA SER A 105 -16.90 -8.46 12.93
C SER A 105 -15.83 -8.95 11.94
N LYS A 106 -15.32 -8.12 11.03
CA LYS A 106 -14.09 -8.42 10.28
C LYS A 106 -12.87 -8.25 11.18
N ALA A 107 -11.95 -9.22 11.15
CA ALA A 107 -10.66 -9.12 11.82
C ALA A 107 -9.80 -8.03 11.14
N SER A 108 -8.94 -7.39 11.91
CA SER A 108 -7.86 -6.57 11.36
C SER A 108 -6.97 -7.44 10.49
N GLY A 109 -6.48 -6.87 9.39
CA GLY A 109 -5.61 -7.58 8.45
C GLY A 109 -4.54 -6.66 7.89
N ILE A 110 -3.48 -7.27 7.38
CA ILE A 110 -2.51 -6.54 6.56
C ILE A 110 -3.07 -6.41 5.15
N GLU A 111 -3.07 -5.18 4.65
CA GLU A 111 -3.29 -4.86 3.26
C GLU A 111 -1.96 -4.45 2.63
N ARG A 112 -1.87 -4.63 1.31
CA ARG A 112 -0.72 -4.28 0.49
C ARG A 112 -1.20 -3.38 -0.64
N SER A 113 -0.46 -2.33 -0.94
CA SER A 113 -0.74 -1.44 -2.06
C SER A 113 0.45 -1.41 -3.01
N ASP A 114 0.17 -1.56 -4.29
CA ASP A 114 1.08 -1.43 -5.43
C ASP A 114 1.32 0.04 -5.83
N ILE A 115 0.92 1.02 -5.00
CA ILE A 115 1.01 2.44 -5.36
C ILE A 115 2.44 2.86 -5.73
N LEU A 116 3.46 2.34 -5.05
CA LEU A 116 4.85 2.68 -5.37
C LEU A 116 5.28 2.13 -6.74
N GLN A 117 4.84 0.92 -7.11
CA GLN A 117 5.02 0.39 -8.46
C GLN A 117 4.31 1.28 -9.50
N ILE A 118 3.04 1.64 -9.22
CA ILE A 118 2.25 2.51 -10.10
C ILE A 118 2.97 3.85 -10.34
N LEU A 119 3.51 4.47 -9.28
CA LEU A 119 4.27 5.71 -9.40
C LEU A 119 5.57 5.53 -10.17
N GLY A 120 6.30 4.44 -9.95
CA GLY A 120 7.52 4.11 -10.70
C GLY A 120 7.28 3.93 -12.20
N ASP A 121 6.12 3.39 -12.57
CA ASP A 121 5.73 3.08 -13.96
C ASP A 121 5.08 4.24 -14.72
N LEU A 122 4.85 5.38 -14.07
CA LEU A 122 4.21 6.54 -14.67
C LEU A 122 5.24 7.55 -15.18
N PRO A 123 4.99 8.19 -16.35
CA PRO A 123 5.72 9.39 -16.74
C PRO A 123 5.59 10.45 -15.65
N LYS A 124 6.67 11.23 -15.44
CA LYS A 124 6.76 12.20 -14.34
C LYS A 124 5.55 13.12 -14.26
N GLU A 125 5.11 13.67 -15.39
CA GLU A 125 3.98 14.62 -15.41
C GLU A 125 2.65 13.96 -15.03
N ALA A 126 2.44 12.68 -15.39
CA ALA A 126 1.25 11.93 -14.98
C ALA A 126 1.30 11.53 -13.51
N ARG A 127 2.49 11.21 -13.02
CA ARG A 127 2.74 10.92 -11.63
C ARG A 127 2.45 12.15 -10.75
N ASP A 128 2.96 13.31 -11.13
CA ASP A 128 2.73 14.58 -10.43
C ASP A 128 1.22 14.90 -10.36
N LEU A 129 0.51 14.77 -11.48
CA LEU A 129 -0.95 14.96 -11.52
C LEU A 129 -1.70 13.96 -10.62
N LEU A 130 -1.29 12.70 -10.58
CA LEU A 130 -1.91 11.69 -9.72
C LEU A 130 -1.70 12.02 -8.24
N LEU A 131 -0.48 12.42 -7.86
CA LEU A 131 -0.13 12.80 -6.49
C LEU A 131 -0.93 14.04 -6.04
N ASP A 132 -1.06 15.05 -6.91
CA ASP A 132 -1.89 16.22 -6.64
C ASP A 132 -3.36 15.83 -6.41
N LEU A 133 -3.91 14.94 -7.24
CA LEU A 133 -5.29 14.45 -7.06
C LEU A 133 -5.46 13.64 -5.78
N MET A 134 -4.43 12.93 -5.32
CA MET A 134 -4.46 12.20 -4.05
C MET A 134 -4.42 13.14 -2.83
N GLU A 135 -3.64 14.23 -2.90
CA GLU A 135 -3.52 15.21 -1.82
C GLU A 135 -4.74 16.14 -1.75
N PHE A 136 -5.18 16.70 -2.88
CA PHE A 136 -6.25 17.70 -2.93
C PHE A 136 -7.65 17.08 -3.13
N GLY A 137 -7.72 15.79 -3.46
CA GLY A 137 -8.95 15.01 -3.58
C GLY A 137 -9.67 15.14 -4.92
N SER A 138 -10.03 16.36 -5.34
CA SER A 138 -10.70 16.57 -6.62
C SER A 138 -10.46 17.96 -7.20
N VAL A 139 -10.38 18.05 -8.52
CA VAL A 139 -10.25 19.31 -9.28
C VAL A 139 -11.33 19.40 -10.35
N THR A 140 -11.69 20.60 -10.81
CA THR A 140 -12.62 20.73 -11.93
C THR A 140 -11.92 20.38 -13.23
N TYR A 141 -12.68 19.82 -14.19
CA TYR A 141 -12.16 19.49 -15.51
C TYR A 141 -11.57 20.71 -16.22
N GLU A 142 -12.19 21.89 -16.04
CA GLU A 142 -11.73 23.17 -16.58
C GLU A 142 -10.33 23.59 -16.06
N GLN A 143 -9.96 23.17 -14.85
CA GLN A 143 -8.63 23.43 -14.28
C GLN A 143 -7.53 22.56 -14.91
N LEU A 144 -7.90 21.46 -15.59
CA LEU A 144 -7.00 20.52 -16.26
C LEU A 144 -7.02 20.68 -17.80
N CYS A 145 -7.38 21.87 -18.30
CA CYS A 145 -7.58 22.12 -19.73
C CYS A 145 -6.34 22.62 -20.49
N ASN A 146 -5.15 22.63 -19.89
CA ASN A 146 -3.93 22.86 -20.67
C ASN A 146 -3.53 21.54 -21.40
N ASP A 147 -2.83 21.65 -22.53
CA ASP A 147 -2.48 20.50 -23.39
C ASP A 147 -1.61 19.45 -22.66
N LEU A 148 -0.86 19.86 -21.63
CA LEU A 148 -0.02 18.99 -20.81
C LEU A 148 -0.91 18.11 -19.92
N ASP A 149 -1.83 18.71 -19.18
CA ASP A 149 -2.74 18.06 -18.24
C ASP A 149 -3.73 17.14 -18.98
N GLU A 150 -4.12 17.48 -20.21
CA GLU A 150 -5.01 16.63 -21.01
C GLU A 150 -4.38 15.27 -21.33
N LYS A 151 -3.13 15.24 -21.79
CA LYS A 151 -2.43 13.98 -22.11
C LYS A 151 -2.29 13.10 -20.88
N GLN A 152 -1.89 13.70 -19.76
CA GLN A 152 -1.71 12.97 -18.51
C GLN A 152 -3.03 12.47 -17.93
N ARG A 153 -4.08 13.29 -17.97
CA ARG A 153 -5.43 12.88 -17.56
C ARG A 153 -5.92 11.69 -18.37
N ILE A 154 -5.77 11.72 -19.70
CA ILE A 154 -6.18 10.60 -20.57
C ILE A 154 -5.43 9.32 -20.19
N LEU A 155 -4.11 9.40 -20.00
CA LEU A 155 -3.29 8.25 -19.57
C LEU A 155 -3.77 7.69 -18.23
N LEU A 156 -3.97 8.54 -17.23
CA LEU A 156 -4.42 8.13 -15.90
C LEU A 156 -5.85 7.54 -15.91
N MET A 157 -6.74 8.07 -16.75
CA MET A 157 -8.09 7.52 -16.95
C MET A 157 -8.04 6.15 -17.62
N GLN A 158 -7.21 5.98 -18.65
CA GLN A 158 -7.03 4.70 -19.35
C GLN A 158 -6.43 3.62 -18.44
N ARG A 159 -5.54 4.01 -17.52
CA ARG A 159 -5.01 3.13 -16.47
C ARG A 159 -5.99 2.93 -15.30
N GLY A 160 -7.15 3.60 -15.30
CA GLY A 160 -8.17 3.47 -14.27
C GLY A 160 -7.77 4.04 -12.90
N LEU A 161 -6.76 4.93 -12.88
CA LEU A 161 -6.22 5.54 -11.65
C LEU A 161 -7.01 6.77 -11.21
N ILE A 162 -7.72 7.41 -12.15
CA ILE A 162 -8.58 8.56 -11.89
C ILE A 162 -9.95 8.36 -12.54
N GLU A 163 -10.96 9.09 -12.08
CA GLU A 163 -12.29 9.13 -12.68
C GLU A 163 -12.87 10.54 -12.71
N SER A 164 -13.75 10.76 -13.69
CA SER A 164 -14.60 11.94 -13.77
C SER A 164 -15.94 11.69 -13.10
N TYR A 165 -16.47 12.68 -12.38
CA TYR A 165 -17.80 12.62 -11.77
C TYR A 165 -18.48 14.00 -11.75
N THR A 166 -19.81 13.99 -11.71
CA THR A 166 -20.66 15.16 -11.47
C THR A 166 -21.07 15.19 -10.00
N SER A 167 -21.16 16.39 -9.40
CA SER A 167 -21.58 16.44 -7.99
C SER A 167 -23.08 16.13 -7.87
N ARG A 168 -23.46 15.27 -6.92
CA ARG A 168 -24.89 14.97 -6.64
C ARG A 168 -25.72 16.22 -6.37
N SER A 169 -25.11 17.26 -5.80
CA SER A 169 -25.74 18.56 -5.58
C SER A 169 -26.08 19.28 -6.88
N GLU A 170 -25.23 19.20 -7.90
CA GLU A 170 -25.51 19.76 -9.23
C GLU A 170 -26.55 18.91 -9.98
N GLU A 171 -26.48 17.58 -9.86
CA GLU A 171 -27.53 16.69 -10.39
C GLU A 171 -28.91 17.00 -9.78
N LEU A 172 -28.97 17.25 -8.46
CA LEU A 172 -30.20 17.64 -7.76
C LEU A 172 -30.66 19.05 -8.12
N MET A 173 -29.76 20.02 -8.23
CA MET A 173 -30.09 21.39 -8.66
C MET A 173 -30.69 21.38 -10.07
N ASN A 174 -30.10 20.63 -11.00
CA ASN A 174 -30.59 20.48 -12.38
C ASN A 174 -31.99 19.86 -12.45
N LEU A 175 -32.32 18.94 -11.52
CA LEU A 175 -33.67 18.36 -11.41
C LEU A 175 -34.70 19.34 -10.83
N THR A 176 -34.28 20.34 -10.05
CA THR A 176 -35.17 21.32 -9.42
C THR A 176 -35.31 22.64 -10.19
N SER A 177 -34.48 22.87 -11.21
CA SER A 177 -34.38 24.13 -11.95
C SER A 177 -35.28 24.23 -13.20
N GLU A 178 -36.38 23.47 -13.29
CA GLU A 178 -37.34 23.58 -14.41
C GLU A 178 -38.03 24.97 -14.55
N GLY A 179 -37.74 25.95 -13.68
CA GLY A 179 -38.44 27.23 -13.62
C GLY A 179 -37.61 28.52 -13.66
N ALA A 180 -36.28 28.51 -13.84
CA ALA A 180 -35.48 29.74 -13.74
C ALA A 180 -34.54 29.98 -14.94
N SER A 181 -34.98 30.88 -15.83
CA SER A 181 -34.24 31.72 -16.81
C SER A 181 -32.95 31.21 -17.47
N TYR A 182 -32.98 31.19 -18.81
CA TYR A 182 -31.87 31.40 -19.77
C TYR A 182 -30.46 31.54 -19.17
N GLY A 183 -29.85 30.39 -18.89
CA GLY A 183 -28.45 30.26 -18.54
C GLY A 183 -28.23 28.81 -18.18
N TYR A 184 -27.85 27.99 -19.16
CA TYR A 184 -27.51 26.58 -18.93
C TYR A 184 -26.53 26.50 -17.74
N PRO A 185 -26.88 25.81 -16.63
CA PRO A 185 -25.85 25.44 -15.68
C PRO A 185 -24.88 24.53 -16.44
N ARG A 186 -23.66 25.03 -16.72
CA ARG A 186 -22.59 24.16 -17.22
C ARG A 186 -22.36 23.14 -16.13
N GLU A 187 -22.73 21.89 -16.38
CA GLU A 187 -22.42 20.78 -15.49
C GLU A 187 -20.92 20.80 -15.22
N ARG A 188 -20.52 21.05 -13.97
CA ARG A 188 -19.12 21.02 -13.59
C ARG A 188 -18.71 19.58 -13.43
N VAL A 189 -17.91 19.10 -14.37
CA VAL A 189 -17.27 17.80 -14.27
C VAL A 189 -16.05 17.95 -13.37
N TYR A 190 -15.94 17.09 -12.36
CA TYR A 190 -14.80 16.99 -11.48
C TYR A 190 -13.98 15.74 -11.81
N VAL A 191 -12.69 15.77 -11.51
CA VAL A 191 -11.77 14.65 -11.66
C VAL A 191 -11.16 14.35 -10.29
N ARG A 192 -11.09 13.06 -9.91
CA ARG A 192 -10.50 12.61 -8.64
C ARG A 192 -9.68 11.34 -8.80
N SER A 193 -8.78 11.09 -7.85
CA SER A 193 -8.06 9.82 -7.76
C SER A 193 -8.98 8.68 -7.31
N LYS A 194 -8.79 7.50 -7.90
CA LYS A 194 -9.36 6.22 -7.45
C LYS A 194 -8.41 5.43 -6.56
N VAL A 195 -7.18 5.90 -6.42
CA VAL A 195 -6.20 5.29 -5.51
C VAL A 195 -6.62 5.61 -4.08
N HIS A 196 -6.83 4.56 -3.29
CA HIS A 196 -7.22 4.68 -1.89
C HIS A 196 -6.15 4.05 -1.02
N ILE A 197 -5.28 4.89 -0.46
CA ILE A 197 -4.37 4.53 0.63
C ILE A 197 -4.71 5.35 1.88
N PRO A 198 -4.37 4.87 3.08
CA PRO A 198 -4.52 5.67 4.29
C PRO A 198 -3.77 7.01 4.21
N LYS A 199 -4.19 7.99 5.00
CA LYS A 199 -3.49 9.28 5.06
C LYS A 199 -2.12 9.13 5.73
N PHE A 200 -1.17 9.98 5.38
CA PHE A 200 0.19 9.99 5.96
C PHE A 200 0.24 9.81 7.48
N GLU A 201 -0.65 10.47 8.23
CA GLU A 201 -0.67 10.44 9.70
C GLU A 201 -1.31 9.19 10.30
N ASP A 202 -1.92 8.33 9.48
CA ASP A 202 -2.61 7.16 9.99
C ASP A 202 -1.60 6.19 10.61
N ARG A 203 -1.89 5.80 11.85
CA ARG A 203 -1.05 4.86 12.59
C ARG A 203 -0.99 3.49 11.91
N CYS A 204 -1.92 3.16 11.02
CA CYS A 204 -1.98 1.88 10.32
C CYS A 204 -0.70 1.51 9.55
N TYR A 205 0.12 2.49 9.17
CA TYR A 205 1.42 2.25 8.53
C TYR A 205 2.48 1.70 9.47
N LYS A 206 2.41 2.05 10.76
CA LYS A 206 3.39 1.62 11.77
C LYS A 206 3.09 0.18 12.22
N LEU A 207 3.46 -0.80 11.40
CA LEU A 207 3.20 -2.23 11.63
C LEU A 207 3.68 -2.71 13.01
N SER A 208 4.82 -2.25 13.49
CA SER A 208 5.34 -2.54 14.84
C SER A 208 4.43 -2.11 15.99
N SER A 209 3.43 -1.26 15.75
CA SER A 209 2.40 -0.92 16.75
C SER A 209 1.27 -1.95 16.82
N PHE A 210 1.22 -2.90 15.89
CA PHE A 210 0.17 -3.92 15.80
C PHE A 210 0.71 -5.33 15.82
N LEU A 211 1.97 -5.54 15.45
CA LEU A 211 2.58 -6.85 15.27
C LEU A 211 3.73 -7.03 16.25
N ARG A 212 3.84 -8.24 16.79
CA ARG A 212 4.99 -8.61 17.61
C ARG A 212 6.21 -8.89 16.72
N GLU A 213 7.38 -8.47 17.15
CA GLU A 213 8.66 -8.84 16.53
C GLU A 213 9.17 -10.17 17.12
N GLY A 214 9.90 -10.94 16.31
CA GLY A 214 10.45 -12.25 16.63
C GLY A 214 11.73 -12.53 15.84
N SER A 215 12.20 -13.77 15.92
CA SER A 215 13.41 -14.23 15.24
C SER A 215 13.09 -14.87 13.90
N ILE A 216 14.00 -14.74 12.94
CA ILE A 216 13.93 -15.48 11.68
C ILE A 216 14.24 -16.96 11.89
N ASN A 217 13.51 -17.81 11.15
CA ASN A 217 13.92 -19.19 10.92
C ASN A 217 14.85 -19.27 9.70
N GLU A 218 16.15 -19.40 9.93
CA GLU A 218 17.18 -19.43 8.87
C GLU A 218 17.04 -20.61 7.88
N SER A 219 16.26 -21.64 8.22
CA SER A 219 15.99 -22.75 7.30
C SER A 219 14.95 -22.42 6.21
N CYS A 220 14.21 -21.32 6.37
CA CYS A 220 13.21 -20.89 5.41
C CYS A 220 13.82 -19.97 4.35
N PRO A 221 13.37 -20.07 3.09
CA PRO A 221 13.84 -19.19 2.04
C PRO A 221 13.38 -17.74 2.27
N LYS A 222 14.29 -16.82 1.98
CA LYS A 222 14.05 -15.38 1.95
C LYS A 222 13.91 -14.96 0.49
N ASP A 223 12.96 -14.08 0.20
CA ASP A 223 12.82 -13.49 -1.13
C ASP A 223 14.00 -12.55 -1.41
N SER A 224 14.40 -12.45 -2.67
CA SER A 224 15.45 -11.54 -3.10
C SER A 224 14.97 -10.09 -3.02
N ILE A 225 15.90 -9.20 -2.71
CA ILE A 225 15.67 -7.75 -2.78
C ILE A 225 15.83 -7.35 -4.25
N GLU A 226 14.74 -6.94 -4.88
CA GLU A 226 14.70 -6.51 -6.28
C GLU A 226 14.75 -4.99 -6.42
N PHE A 227 14.33 -4.26 -5.39
CA PHE A 227 14.30 -2.80 -5.33
C PHE A 227 15.21 -2.28 -4.24
N SER A 228 16.03 -1.29 -4.56
CA SER A 228 16.95 -0.70 -3.59
C SER A 228 16.20 0.16 -2.56
N PRO A 229 16.72 0.28 -1.32
CA PRO A 229 16.21 1.23 -0.35
C PRO A 229 16.22 2.68 -0.84
N GLU A 230 17.20 3.04 -1.69
CA GLU A 230 17.35 4.37 -2.27
C GLU A 230 16.20 4.69 -3.23
N GLU A 231 15.94 3.84 -4.23
CA GLU A 231 14.82 4.00 -5.17
C GLU A 231 13.47 4.02 -4.44
N THR A 232 13.33 3.17 -3.43
CA THR A 232 12.12 3.12 -2.59
C THR A 232 11.94 4.42 -1.80
N SER A 233 13.03 5.01 -1.33
CA SER A 233 13.01 6.27 -0.58
C SER A 233 12.56 7.44 -1.45
N GLU A 234 13.02 7.51 -2.70
CA GLU A 234 12.60 8.54 -3.66
C GLU A 234 11.07 8.50 -3.90
N LEU A 235 10.51 7.30 -4.11
CA LEU A 235 9.08 7.14 -4.31
C LEU A 235 8.25 7.48 -3.06
N LEU A 236 8.76 7.15 -1.87
CA LEU A 236 8.12 7.52 -0.61
C LEU A 236 8.19 9.04 -0.34
N GLU A 237 9.30 9.69 -0.71
CA GLU A 237 9.47 11.13 -0.61
C GLU A 237 8.44 11.86 -1.48
N GLU A 238 8.27 11.42 -2.73
CA GLU A 238 7.25 11.94 -3.63
C GLU A 238 5.83 11.68 -3.11
N LEU A 239 5.54 10.44 -2.70
CA LEU A 239 4.19 10.04 -2.26
C LEU A 239 3.73 10.79 -1.00
N PHE A 240 4.63 11.04 -0.05
CA PHE A 240 4.28 11.60 1.25
C PHE A 240 4.80 13.03 1.49
N LEU A 241 5.46 13.63 0.50
CA LEU A 241 6.00 14.99 0.54
C LEU A 241 6.87 15.21 1.79
N GLY A 242 7.80 14.28 2.05
CA GLY A 242 8.57 14.25 3.29
C GLY A 242 9.95 13.63 3.13
N GLU A 243 10.86 14.04 4.00
CA GLU A 243 12.23 13.52 4.06
C GLU A 243 12.20 12.06 4.55
N VAL A 244 12.82 11.15 3.81
CA VAL A 244 12.81 9.71 4.09
C VAL A 244 14.13 9.25 4.69
N VAL A 245 14.05 8.47 5.76
CA VAL A 245 15.20 7.84 6.41
C VAL A 245 14.98 6.33 6.42
N PHE A 246 15.88 5.59 5.78
CA PHE A 246 15.91 4.14 5.87
C PHE A 246 16.46 3.69 7.22
N GLU A 247 15.68 2.92 7.98
CA GLU A 247 16.03 2.46 9.33
C GLU A 247 16.54 1.01 9.35
N GLY A 248 16.44 0.28 8.24
CA GLY A 248 16.90 -1.09 8.09
C GLY A 248 15.85 -2.03 7.52
N ILE A 249 16.19 -3.32 7.50
CA ILE A 249 15.32 -4.39 6.97
C ILE A 249 14.74 -5.19 8.14
N ILE A 250 13.44 -5.47 8.06
CA ILE A 250 12.76 -6.47 8.88
C ILE A 250 12.06 -7.45 7.94
N TYR A 251 12.00 -8.72 8.31
CA TYR A 251 11.36 -9.72 7.46
C TYR A 251 9.90 -9.96 7.86
N MET A 252 9.05 -10.14 6.85
CA MET A 252 7.64 -10.50 7.05
C MET A 252 7.43 -11.96 6.66
N PRO A 253 7.11 -12.84 7.62
CA PRO A 253 6.83 -14.23 7.31
C PRO A 253 5.48 -14.38 6.61
N TYR A 254 5.43 -15.29 5.65
CA TYR A 254 4.22 -15.64 4.94
C TYR A 254 4.22 -17.11 4.49
N TYR A 255 3.03 -17.64 4.21
CA TYR A 255 2.89 -18.93 3.56
C TYR A 255 2.54 -18.74 2.08
N LEU A 256 3.27 -19.43 1.21
CA LEU A 256 3.03 -19.53 -0.22
C LEU A 256 2.39 -20.88 -0.53
N CYS A 257 1.21 -20.86 -1.15
CA CYS A 257 0.55 -22.08 -1.61
C CYS A 257 0.64 -22.20 -3.13
N ARG A 258 1.26 -23.28 -3.62
CA ARG A 258 1.26 -23.67 -5.03
C ARG A 258 0.06 -24.57 -5.30
N TYR A 259 -0.76 -24.15 -6.26
CA TYR A 259 -1.88 -24.93 -6.79
C TYR A 259 -1.53 -25.46 -8.18
N LEU A 260 -1.97 -26.69 -8.44
CA LEU A 260 -1.86 -27.35 -9.72
C LEU A 260 -3.25 -27.66 -10.27
N SER A 261 -3.48 -27.37 -11.55
CA SER A 261 -4.74 -27.67 -12.25
C SER A 261 -4.49 -28.27 -13.61
N GLY A 262 -5.30 -29.26 -13.99
CA GLY A 262 -5.31 -29.83 -15.33
C GLY A 262 -5.31 -31.36 -15.36
N THR A 263 -5.63 -31.91 -16.53
CA THR A 263 -5.66 -33.35 -16.80
C THR A 263 -4.54 -33.70 -17.77
N GLY A 264 -3.48 -34.36 -17.29
CA GLY A 264 -2.48 -35.09 -18.07
C GLY A 264 -1.62 -34.30 -19.08
N LYS A 265 -2.22 -33.59 -20.04
CA LYS A 265 -1.57 -32.93 -21.18
C LYS A 265 -1.32 -31.43 -21.02
N SER A 266 -1.97 -30.78 -20.04
CA SER A 266 -1.70 -29.38 -19.71
C SER A 266 -1.83 -29.20 -18.21
N MET A 267 -0.80 -28.65 -17.58
CA MET A 267 -0.76 -28.30 -16.16
C MET A 267 -0.65 -26.79 -16.06
N SER A 268 -1.58 -26.16 -15.35
CA SER A 268 -1.46 -24.75 -14.96
C SER A 268 -1.09 -24.65 -13.49
N GLU A 269 -0.19 -23.71 -13.20
CA GLU A 269 0.23 -23.39 -11.83
C GLU A 269 -0.37 -22.04 -11.41
N ARG A 270 -0.70 -21.94 -10.12
CA ARG A 270 -1.16 -20.69 -9.50
C ARG A 270 -0.63 -20.60 -8.08
N TYR A 271 -0.31 -19.40 -7.64
CA TYR A 271 0.20 -19.15 -6.29
C TYR A 271 -0.78 -18.26 -5.50
N ASP A 272 -0.95 -18.54 -4.21
CA ASP A 272 -1.60 -17.64 -3.24
C ASP A 272 -0.69 -17.41 -2.03
N VAL A 273 -0.80 -16.24 -1.42
CA VAL A 273 -0.04 -15.84 -0.22
C VAL A 273 -1.00 -15.64 0.96
N TYR A 274 -0.52 -15.95 2.17
CA TYR A 274 -1.20 -15.69 3.43
C TYR A 274 -0.23 -15.26 4.52
N PHE A 275 -0.62 -14.26 5.33
CA PHE A 275 0.18 -13.68 6.42
C PHE A 275 -0.46 -13.98 7.80
N PRO A 276 -0.13 -15.11 8.45
CA PRO A 276 -0.66 -15.48 9.76
C PRO A 276 0.12 -14.85 10.92
N LEU A 277 0.03 -13.53 11.03
CA LEU A 277 0.86 -12.76 11.95
C LEU A 277 0.23 -12.68 13.34
N GLN A 278 1.09 -12.58 14.36
CA GLN A 278 0.68 -12.36 15.73
C GLN A 278 0.43 -10.87 15.97
N PHE A 279 -0.85 -10.50 16.06
CA PHE A 279 -1.26 -9.16 16.50
C PHE A 279 -1.10 -8.99 18.01
N LEU A 280 -0.78 -7.76 18.45
CA LEU A 280 -0.66 -7.35 19.86
C LEU A 280 -2.02 -7.28 20.58
#